data_AF-A0A8S1QTJ9-F1
#
_entry.id   AF-A0A8S1QTJ9-F1
#
_cell.length_a   1.000
_cell.length_b   1.000
_cell.length_c   1.000
_cell.angle_alpha   90.00
_cell.angle_beta   90.00
_cell.angle_gamma   90.00
#
_symmetry.space_group_name_H-M   'P 1'
#
loop_
_entity.id
_entity.type
_entity.pdbx_description
1 polymer ?
#
loop_
_entity_poly.entity_id
_entity_poly.type
_entity_poly.pdbx_seq_one_letter_code
_entity_poly.pdbx_strand_id
1 'polypeptide(L)'
;MILLIVLVYTTHQTLIYQFHANSAIRDEWQDPFNNFDFNTCGGIQYFGKSTSDDWIVISRIFVDLEPHSHIIVDAEYLNIDYNYKPNFYIDEQYINYQSVISSSQLCGNIQFDYINTISIIRQHNRRTVWIYIAQYYAGGGLISLRLSMIKCQYDVLDAQRIIIQFVYNGNCINIHLIRN
;
A
#
# COMPACT_ATOMS: atom_id res chain seq x y z
N MET A 1 -37.11 -2.13 -18.38
CA MET A 1 -37.08 -1.97 -16.91
C MET A 1 -35.78 -2.61 -16.43
N ILE A 2 -34.94 -1.92 -15.67
CA ILE A 2 -33.63 -2.47 -15.22
C ILE A 2 -33.80 -2.91 -13.76
N LEU A 3 -33.53 -4.18 -13.48
CA LEU A 3 -33.53 -4.73 -12.11
C LEU A 3 -32.08 -4.75 -11.60
N LEU A 4 -31.85 -4.16 -10.42
CA LEU A 4 -30.55 -4.14 -9.73
C LEU A 4 -30.54 -5.22 -8.64
N ILE A 5 -29.64 -6.19 -8.74
CA ILE A 5 -29.40 -7.19 -7.69
C ILE A 5 -27.96 -7.04 -7.21
N VAL A 6 -27.77 -6.83 -5.91
CA VAL A 6 -26.46 -6.76 -5.27
C VAL A 6 -26.19 -8.07 -4.56
N LEU A 7 -25.10 -8.75 -4.92
CA LEU A 7 -24.65 -9.98 -4.28
C LEU A 7 -23.30 -9.76 -3.61
N VAL A 8 -23.16 -10.28 -2.39
CA VAL A 8 -21.91 -10.28 -1.62
C VAL A 8 -21.36 -11.71 -1.67
N TYR A 9 -20.11 -11.86 -2.13
CA TYR A 9 -19.46 -13.17 -2.33
C TYR A 9 -18.43 -13.50 -1.24
N THR A 10 -17.99 -14.76 -1.22
CA THR A 10 -16.84 -15.20 -0.42
C THR A 10 -15.59 -14.43 -0.85
N THR A 11 -15.01 -13.73 0.12
CA THR A 11 -13.77 -12.97 -0.08
C THR A 11 -12.64 -13.77 0.54
N HIS A 12 -11.67 -14.18 -0.29
CA HIS A 12 -10.42 -14.74 0.20
C HIS A 12 -9.37 -13.65 0.21
N GLN A 13 -9.02 -13.17 1.40
CA GLN A 13 -7.87 -12.30 1.59
C GLN A 13 -6.66 -13.14 1.99
N THR A 14 -5.57 -13.00 1.22
CA THR A 14 -4.30 -13.69 1.49
C THR A 14 -3.22 -12.65 1.73
N LEU A 15 -2.50 -12.78 2.85
CA LEU A 15 -1.29 -12.00 3.11
C LEU A 15 -0.17 -12.52 2.20
N ILE A 16 0.40 -11.65 1.38
CA ILE A 16 1.47 -12.00 0.44
C ILE A 16 2.82 -11.62 0.99
N TYR A 17 2.88 -10.45 1.63
CA TYR A 17 4.13 -9.93 2.15
C TYR A 17 3.89 -9.02 3.33
N GLN A 18 4.81 -9.06 4.28
CA GLN A 18 4.84 -8.17 5.43
C GLN A 18 6.27 -7.83 5.77
N PHE A 19 6.54 -6.52 5.82
CA PHE A 19 7.78 -5.94 6.27
C PHE A 19 7.53 -5.08 7.49
N HIS A 20 8.46 -5.16 8.44
CA HIS A 20 8.60 -4.21 9.54
C HIS A 20 10.06 -3.88 9.72
N ALA A 21 10.39 -2.59 9.84
CA ALA A 21 11.75 -2.14 10.04
C ALA A 21 12.34 -2.56 11.39
N ASN A 22 11.50 -2.96 12.34
CA ASN A 22 11.91 -3.54 13.61
C ASN A 22 12.11 -5.06 13.60
N SER A 23 11.88 -5.70 12.45
CA SER A 23 12.07 -7.13 12.29
C SER A 23 13.56 -7.50 12.27
N ALA A 24 13.88 -8.69 12.78
CA ALA A 24 15.20 -9.28 12.58
C ALA A 24 15.44 -9.66 11.09
N ILE A 25 14.38 -9.79 10.31
CA ILE A 25 14.41 -10.11 8.89
C ILE A 25 14.41 -8.80 8.10
N ARG A 26 15.56 -8.46 7.49
CA ARG A 26 15.74 -7.23 6.71
C ARG A 26 15.28 -7.33 5.24
N ASP A 27 14.71 -8.48 4.86
CA ASP A 27 14.05 -8.76 3.57
C ASP A 27 14.81 -8.31 2.32
N GLU A 28 16.14 -8.24 2.40
CA GLU A 28 17.05 -7.86 1.32
C GLU A 28 16.64 -6.55 0.62
N TRP A 29 16.12 -5.57 1.37
CA TRP A 29 15.91 -4.24 0.80
C TRP A 29 17.23 -3.70 0.24
N GLN A 30 17.31 -3.64 -1.09
CA GLN A 30 18.49 -3.18 -1.79
C GLN A 30 18.51 -1.66 -1.75
N ASP A 31 19.65 -1.14 -1.36
CA ASP A 31 19.97 0.27 -1.47
C ASP A 31 20.97 0.46 -2.62
N PRO A 32 20.49 0.69 -3.85
CA PRO A 32 21.35 0.75 -5.03
C PRO A 32 22.33 1.93 -4.99
N PHE A 33 22.15 2.88 -4.07
CA PHE A 33 22.97 4.09 -3.96
C PHE A 33 23.69 4.21 -2.61
N ASN A 34 23.56 3.23 -1.72
CA ASN A 34 24.12 3.25 -0.36
C ASN A 34 23.69 4.49 0.45
N ASN A 35 22.45 4.96 0.22
CA ASN A 35 21.83 6.15 0.79
C ASN A 35 20.75 5.88 1.85
N PHE A 36 20.38 4.62 2.12
CA PHE A 36 19.30 4.19 3.01
C PHE A 36 19.78 3.14 4.00
N ASP A 37 19.43 3.34 5.26
CA ASP A 37 19.77 2.44 6.35
C ASP A 37 18.56 2.15 7.23
N PHE A 38 18.65 1.08 8.01
CA PHE A 38 17.76 0.86 9.13
C PHE A 38 18.13 1.83 10.25
N ASN A 39 17.32 2.86 10.43
CA ASN A 39 17.52 3.94 11.37
C ASN A 39 16.55 3.83 12.55
N THR A 40 16.77 4.66 13.57
CA THR A 40 15.89 4.74 14.75
C THR A 40 15.68 6.19 15.15
N CYS A 41 14.42 6.57 15.38
CA CYS A 41 14.01 7.89 15.84
C CYS A 41 12.97 7.76 16.96
N GLY A 42 13.26 8.26 18.16
CA GLY A 42 12.31 8.19 19.28
C GLY A 42 11.83 6.78 19.61
N GLY A 43 12.67 5.77 19.40
CA GLY A 43 12.32 4.35 19.57
C GLY A 43 11.59 3.72 18.38
N ILE A 44 11.26 4.49 17.34
CA ILE A 44 10.69 3.95 16.09
C ILE A 44 11.81 3.59 15.14
N GLN A 45 11.80 2.33 14.68
CA GLN A 45 12.70 1.85 13.63
C GLN A 45 12.06 2.05 12.26
N TYR A 46 12.86 2.49 11.29
CA TYR A 46 12.41 2.74 9.92
C TYR A 46 13.55 2.47 8.93
N PHE A 47 13.20 2.10 7.70
CA PHE A 47 14.12 1.96 6.59
C PHE A 47 14.07 3.24 5.73
N GLY A 48 15.17 3.99 5.71
CA GLY A 48 15.23 5.29 5.04
C GLY A 48 16.42 6.12 5.51
N LYS A 49 16.26 7.43 5.63
CA LYS A 49 17.35 8.36 5.97
C LYS A 49 16.88 9.42 6.96
N SER A 50 17.74 9.83 7.89
CA SER A 50 17.37 10.79 8.95
C SER A 50 17.40 12.26 8.53
N THR A 51 17.90 12.59 7.34
CA THR A 51 18.19 13.98 6.93
C THR A 51 17.37 14.42 5.72
N SER A 52 17.05 15.71 5.67
CA SER A 52 16.15 16.37 4.71
C SER A 52 16.68 16.61 3.31
N ASP A 53 17.98 16.42 3.04
CA ASP A 53 18.57 17.07 1.86
C ASP A 53 18.57 16.21 0.59
N ASP A 54 18.16 14.94 0.70
CA ASP A 54 18.21 13.97 -0.40
C ASP A 54 16.84 13.43 -0.81
N TRP A 55 16.80 12.90 -2.03
CA TRP A 55 15.66 12.15 -2.54
C TRP A 55 15.69 10.73 -1.96
N ILE A 56 14.67 10.36 -1.19
CA ILE A 56 14.46 9.01 -0.70
C ILE A 56 13.57 8.23 -1.67
N VAL A 57 14.06 7.07 -2.11
CA VAL A 57 13.34 6.14 -3.00
C VAL A 57 13.39 4.74 -2.41
N ILE A 58 12.24 4.22 -2.03
CA ILE A 58 12.08 2.85 -1.52
C ILE A 58 11.19 2.11 -2.51
N SER A 59 11.66 0.98 -3.04
CA SER A 59 10.87 0.23 -4.01
C SER A 59 11.03 -1.28 -3.87
N ARG A 60 9.96 -2.01 -4.20
CA ARG A 60 9.95 -3.48 -4.18
C ARG A 60 9.05 -4.02 -5.27
N ILE A 61 9.58 -4.98 -6.03
CA ILE A 61 8.81 -5.75 -7.00
C ILE A 61 8.35 -7.05 -6.35
N PHE A 62 7.08 -7.36 -6.49
CA PHE A 62 6.50 -8.64 -6.12
C PHE A 62 6.18 -9.39 -7.40
N VAL A 63 6.50 -10.68 -7.41
CA VAL A 63 6.28 -11.59 -8.54
C VAL A 63 5.35 -12.71 -8.13
N ASP A 64 4.87 -13.49 -9.11
CA ASP A 64 3.99 -14.64 -8.90
C ASP A 64 2.68 -14.35 -8.14
N LEU A 65 2.16 -13.12 -8.32
CA LEU A 65 0.85 -12.73 -7.81
C LEU A 65 -0.28 -13.39 -8.59
N GLU A 66 -1.43 -13.53 -7.95
CA GLU A 66 -2.65 -13.97 -8.62
C GLU A 66 -3.19 -12.84 -9.52
N PRO A 67 -3.41 -13.10 -10.82
CA PRO A 67 -4.01 -12.12 -11.70
C PRO A 67 -5.52 -11.96 -11.42
N HIS A 68 -6.11 -10.84 -11.83
CA HIS A 68 -7.54 -10.50 -11.66
C HIS A 68 -7.97 -10.45 -10.18
N SER A 69 -7.13 -9.83 -9.35
CA SER A 69 -7.34 -9.68 -7.92
C SER A 69 -7.44 -8.20 -7.54
N HIS A 70 -7.77 -7.93 -6.27
CA HIS A 70 -7.54 -6.61 -5.69
C HIS A 70 -6.34 -6.71 -4.75
N ILE A 71 -5.38 -5.82 -4.90
CA ILE A 71 -4.29 -5.68 -3.94
C ILE A 71 -4.69 -4.67 -2.87
N ILE A 72 -4.31 -4.97 -1.63
CA ILE A 72 -4.33 -4.04 -0.51
C ILE A 72 -2.87 -3.79 -0.11
N VAL A 73 -2.47 -2.53 -0.19
CA VAL A 73 -1.17 -2.07 0.28
C VAL A 73 -1.40 -1.23 1.51
N ASP A 74 -1.03 -1.76 2.67
CA ASP A 74 -1.01 -1.01 3.92
C ASP A 74 0.44 -0.63 4.23
N ALA A 75 0.70 0.60 4.63
CA ALA A 75 2.04 1.05 4.96
C ALA A 75 2.02 2.06 6.10
N GLU A 76 3.08 2.06 6.89
CA GLU A 76 3.38 3.14 7.84
C GLU A 76 4.70 3.79 7.45
N TYR A 77 4.67 5.11 7.36
CA TYR A 77 5.81 5.89 6.88
C TYR A 77 6.09 7.04 7.85
N LEU A 78 7.31 7.08 8.38
CA LEU A 78 7.79 8.17 9.22
C LEU A 78 8.23 9.34 8.34
N ASN A 79 7.74 10.53 8.63
CA ASN A 79 8.25 11.79 8.10
C ASN A 79 8.95 12.55 9.22
N ILE A 80 10.16 13.00 8.94
CA ILE A 80 10.99 13.82 9.83
C ILE A 80 11.19 15.17 9.16
N ASP A 81 11.16 16.23 9.97
CA ASP A 81 11.53 17.61 9.61
C ASP A 81 10.58 18.34 8.63
N TYR A 82 9.58 17.67 8.03
CA TYR A 82 8.60 18.31 7.12
C TYR A 82 7.24 17.60 7.06
N ASN A 83 6.20 18.36 6.68
CA ASN A 83 4.83 17.85 6.49
C ASN A 83 4.58 17.24 5.09
N TYR A 84 5.63 16.84 4.37
CA TYR A 84 5.49 16.29 3.02
C TYR A 84 5.03 14.84 3.08
N LYS A 85 3.88 14.55 2.46
CA LYS A 85 3.43 13.16 2.27
C LYS A 85 4.35 12.44 1.28
N PRO A 86 4.70 11.17 1.53
CA PRO A 86 5.45 10.39 0.55
C PRO A 86 4.61 10.19 -0.73
N ASN A 87 5.22 10.25 -1.90
CA ASN A 87 4.54 9.92 -3.14
C ASN A 87 4.53 8.39 -3.31
N PHE A 88 3.35 7.79 -3.33
CA PHE A 88 3.17 6.36 -3.56
C PHE A 88 2.84 6.08 -5.02
N TYR A 89 3.53 5.10 -5.60
CA TYR A 89 3.32 4.63 -6.96
C TYR A 89 3.13 3.11 -6.95
N ILE A 90 2.19 2.65 -7.77
CA ILE A 90 1.96 1.24 -8.02
C ILE A 90 1.98 1.05 -9.54
N ASP A 91 2.92 0.23 -10.03
CA ASP A 91 3.18 0.01 -11.46
C ASP A 91 3.36 1.35 -12.21
N GLU A 92 4.25 2.20 -11.69
CA GLU A 92 4.56 3.56 -12.21
C GLU A 92 3.42 4.59 -12.14
N GLN A 93 2.25 4.20 -11.65
CA GLN A 93 1.12 5.12 -11.53
C GLN A 93 1.08 5.75 -10.14
N TYR A 94 1.09 7.07 -10.10
CA TYR A 94 0.90 7.85 -8.89
C TYR A 94 -0.47 7.57 -8.28
N ILE A 95 -0.49 7.25 -6.99
CA ILE A 95 -1.70 6.92 -6.25
C ILE A 95 -2.09 8.11 -5.37
N ASN A 96 -3.29 8.63 -5.61
CA ASN A 96 -3.95 9.48 -4.62
C ASN A 96 -4.46 8.60 -3.49
N TYR A 97 -3.91 8.77 -2.30
CA TYR A 97 -4.30 8.02 -1.11
C TYR A 97 -4.68 8.98 0.02
N GLN A 98 -5.51 8.47 0.94
CA GLN A 98 -5.76 9.12 2.21
C GLN A 98 -4.80 8.53 3.24
N SER A 99 -4.19 9.40 4.04
CA SER A 99 -3.39 8.98 5.20
C SER A 99 -3.98 9.51 6.47
N VAL A 100 -3.93 8.68 7.51
CA VAL A 100 -4.10 9.13 8.89
C VAL A 100 -2.72 9.58 9.37
N ILE A 101 -2.65 10.81 9.84
CA ILE A 101 -1.41 11.42 10.33
C ILE A 101 -1.47 11.42 11.85
N SER A 102 -0.54 10.74 12.51
CA SER A 102 -0.33 10.89 13.95
C SER A 102 0.90 11.76 14.18
N SER A 103 0.72 12.86 14.92
CA SER A 103 1.84 13.70 15.35
C SER A 103 2.50 13.10 16.56
N SER A 104 3.81 13.05 16.53
CA SER A 104 4.57 12.48 17.63
C SER A 104 5.93 13.16 17.62
N GLN A 105 6.22 13.98 18.62
CA GLN A 105 7.57 14.53 18.82
C GLN A 105 8.50 13.40 19.27
N LEU A 106 8.87 12.53 18.33
CA LEU A 106 9.60 11.29 18.60
C LEU A 106 11.09 11.52 18.47
N CYS A 107 11.50 12.23 17.43
CA CYS A 107 12.91 12.36 17.08
C CYS A 107 13.68 13.33 17.97
N GLY A 108 13.01 14.00 18.91
CA GLY A 108 13.64 15.00 19.79
C GLY A 108 14.06 16.29 19.07
N ASN A 109 13.73 16.42 17.78
CA ASN A 109 13.98 17.62 16.99
C ASN A 109 12.94 18.71 17.30
N ILE A 110 13.30 19.96 17.00
CA ILE A 110 12.45 21.15 17.17
C ILE A 110 11.29 21.14 16.15
N GLN A 111 11.45 20.38 15.07
CA GLN A 111 10.46 20.23 14.00
C GLN A 111 9.48 19.08 14.26
N PHE A 112 8.41 19.05 13.48
CA PHE A 112 7.33 18.10 13.68
C PHE A 112 7.61 16.78 12.93
N ASP A 113 7.57 15.66 13.66
CA ASP A 113 7.57 14.33 13.06
C ASP A 113 6.16 13.74 13.03
N TYR A 114 5.85 13.00 11.97
CA TYR A 114 4.56 12.36 11.82
C TYR A 114 4.68 10.96 11.24
N ILE A 115 3.79 10.08 11.65
CA ILE A 115 3.58 8.80 11.00
C ILE A 115 2.38 8.93 10.08
N ASN A 116 2.58 8.61 8.81
CA ASN A 116 1.51 8.41 7.85
C ASN A 116 1.13 6.94 7.82
N THR A 117 -0.06 6.61 8.27
CA THR A 117 -0.67 5.31 8.01
C THR A 117 -1.46 5.39 6.70
N ILE A 118 -1.09 4.54 5.76
CA ILE A 118 -1.55 4.55 4.36
C ILE A 118 -2.23 3.20 4.10
N SER A 119 -3.40 3.23 3.47
CA SER A 119 -4.06 2.02 2.97
C SER A 119 -4.59 2.28 1.57
N ILE A 120 -4.13 1.48 0.61
CA ILE A 120 -4.47 1.61 -0.81
C ILE A 120 -5.10 0.30 -1.25
N ILE A 121 -6.32 0.38 -1.80
CA ILE A 121 -6.99 -0.75 -2.44
C ILE A 121 -7.01 -0.50 -3.94
N ARG A 122 -6.51 -1.45 -4.72
CA ARG A 122 -6.42 -1.30 -6.17
C ARG A 122 -6.72 -2.60 -6.90
N GLN A 123 -7.50 -2.52 -7.96
CA GLN A 123 -7.68 -3.64 -8.88
C GLN A 123 -6.37 -3.91 -9.63
N HIS A 124 -5.96 -5.17 -9.68
CA HIS A 124 -4.71 -5.60 -10.27
C HIS A 124 -4.91 -6.85 -11.15
N ASN A 125 -4.45 -6.76 -12.41
CA ASN A 125 -4.68 -7.79 -13.42
C ASN A 125 -3.38 -8.47 -13.89
N ARG A 126 -2.26 -8.26 -13.18
CA ARG A 126 -0.95 -8.82 -13.53
C ARG A 126 -0.51 -9.81 -12.45
N ARG A 127 0.55 -10.56 -12.75
CA ARG A 127 1.23 -11.44 -11.79
C ARG A 127 2.38 -10.75 -11.07
N THR A 128 2.57 -9.46 -11.33
CA THR A 128 3.68 -8.68 -10.81
C THR A 128 3.17 -7.33 -10.42
N VAL A 129 3.56 -6.83 -9.25
CA VAL A 129 3.31 -5.44 -8.85
C VAL A 129 4.63 -4.81 -8.42
N TRP A 130 4.89 -3.61 -8.91
CA TRP A 130 6.01 -2.80 -8.43
C TRP A 130 5.47 -1.68 -7.55
N ILE A 131 5.84 -1.71 -6.27
CA ILE A 131 5.53 -0.64 -5.32
C ILE A 131 6.77 0.24 -5.21
N TYR A 132 6.57 1.55 -5.38
CA TYR A 132 7.61 2.55 -5.32
C TYR A 132 7.12 3.73 -4.47
N ILE A 133 7.93 4.15 -3.51
CA ILE A 133 7.65 5.24 -2.58
C ILE A 133 8.77 6.25 -2.73
N ALA A 134 8.42 7.49 -3.06
CA ALA A 134 9.37 8.57 -3.23
C ALA A 134 9.07 9.73 -2.29
N GLN A 135 10.11 10.27 -1.66
CA GLN A 135 10.01 11.48 -0.87
C GLN A 135 11.13 12.44 -1.25
N TYR A 136 10.76 13.70 -1.42
CA TYR A 136 11.67 14.78 -1.76
C TYR A 136 11.85 15.69 -0.55
N TYR A 137 13.09 16.10 -0.30
CA TYR A 137 13.45 17.14 0.65
C TYR A 137 12.90 16.92 2.07
N ALA A 138 12.92 15.68 2.56
CA ALA A 138 12.48 15.35 3.91
C ALA A 138 13.17 14.07 4.42
N GLY A 139 13.42 14.02 5.73
CA GLY A 139 13.90 12.82 6.39
C GLY A 139 12.76 11.85 6.69
N GLY A 140 13.13 10.63 7.08
CA GLY A 140 12.21 9.57 7.47
C GLY A 140 12.36 8.32 6.62
N GLY A 141 11.29 7.53 6.55
CA GLY A 141 11.29 6.28 5.82
C GLY A 141 10.18 5.32 6.19
N LEU A 142 10.25 4.13 5.59
CA LEU A 142 9.24 3.09 5.71
C LEU A 142 9.38 2.38 7.07
N ILE A 143 8.34 2.44 7.90
CA ILE A 143 8.27 1.68 9.16
C ILE A 143 7.75 0.28 8.85
N SER A 144 6.65 0.18 8.10
CA SER A 144 6.03 -1.10 7.78
C SER A 144 5.37 -1.07 6.40
N LEU A 145 5.31 -2.24 5.76
CA LEU A 145 4.62 -2.44 4.49
C LEU A 145 3.97 -3.82 4.49
N ARG A 146 2.68 -3.87 4.20
CA ARG A 146 1.89 -5.09 4.09
C ARG A 146 1.21 -5.13 2.73
N LEU A 147 1.44 -6.20 1.99
CA LEU A 147 0.73 -6.49 0.74
C LEU A 147 -0.19 -7.68 0.98
N SER A 148 -1.49 -7.46 0.80
CA SER A 148 -2.48 -8.54 0.76
C SER A 148 -3.17 -8.56 -0.61
N MET A 149 -3.70 -9.72 -0.98
CA MET A 149 -4.56 -9.88 -2.15
C MET A 149 -5.94 -10.32 -1.72
N ILE A 150 -6.97 -9.71 -2.30
CA ILE A 150 -8.35 -10.15 -2.26
C ILE A 150 -8.69 -10.81 -3.60
N LYS A 151 -9.04 -12.08 -3.52
CA LYS A 151 -9.64 -12.82 -4.63
C LYS A 151 -11.15 -12.78 -4.48
N CYS A 152 -11.81 -12.34 -5.54
CA CYS A 152 -13.24 -12.49 -5.67
C CYS A 152 -13.52 -13.75 -6.49
N GLN A 153 -14.07 -14.78 -5.87
CA GLN A 153 -14.45 -15.99 -6.60
C GLN A 153 -15.71 -15.72 -7.43
N TYR A 154 -15.67 -16.11 -8.70
CA TYR A 154 -16.83 -16.13 -9.58
C TYR A 154 -17.56 -17.46 -9.39
N ASP A 155 -18.76 -17.43 -8.83
CA ASP A 155 -19.72 -18.48 -9.19
C ASP A 155 -20.23 -18.12 -10.59
N VAL A 156 -19.89 -18.96 -11.56
CA VAL A 156 -20.31 -18.79 -12.95
C VAL A 156 -21.85 -18.74 -12.98
N LEU A 157 -22.41 -17.57 -13.23
CA LEU A 157 -23.83 -17.39 -13.47
C LEU A 157 -24.05 -16.89 -14.90
N ASP A 158 -25.05 -17.51 -15.55
CA ASP A 158 -25.39 -17.49 -16.97
C ASP A 158 -25.17 -16.17 -17.73
N ALA A 159 -24.81 -16.33 -19.00
CA ALA A 159 -24.29 -15.36 -19.97
C ALA A 159 -25.20 -14.15 -20.33
N GLN A 160 -26.26 -13.85 -19.58
CA GLN A 160 -27.19 -12.74 -19.87
C GLN A 160 -27.15 -11.57 -18.88
N ARG A 161 -26.11 -11.46 -18.04
CA ARG A 161 -26.02 -10.41 -17.00
C ARG A 161 -24.82 -9.50 -17.20
N ILE A 162 -25.02 -8.18 -17.11
CA ILE A 162 -23.92 -7.23 -16.93
C ILE A 162 -23.53 -7.27 -15.44
N ILE A 163 -22.27 -7.54 -15.15
CA ILE A 163 -21.73 -7.62 -13.80
C ILE A 163 -20.73 -6.47 -13.60
N ILE A 164 -21.01 -5.59 -12.64
CA ILE A 164 -20.05 -4.57 -12.17
C ILE A 164 -19.48 -5.06 -10.85
N GLN A 165 -18.15 -5.12 -10.76
CA GLN A 165 -17.46 -5.65 -9.60
C GLN A 165 -16.55 -4.59 -8.97
N PHE A 166 -16.60 -4.49 -7.65
CA PHE A 166 -15.67 -3.64 -6.88
C PHE A 166 -15.48 -4.21 -5.47
N VAL A 167 -14.39 -3.81 -4.82
CA VAL A 167 -14.15 -4.13 -3.40
C VAL A 167 -14.54 -2.95 -2.54
N TYR A 168 -15.32 -3.22 -1.50
CA TYR A 168 -15.70 -2.23 -0.49
C TYR A 168 -15.54 -2.83 0.90
N ASN A 169 -14.81 -2.12 1.78
CA ASN A 169 -14.50 -2.58 3.14
C ASN A 169 -13.96 -4.03 3.19
N GLY A 170 -13.04 -4.37 2.27
CA GLY A 170 -12.44 -5.69 2.21
C GLY A 170 -13.35 -6.79 1.66
N ASN A 171 -14.55 -6.47 1.18
CA ASN A 171 -15.48 -7.44 0.61
C ASN A 171 -15.66 -7.23 -0.89
N CYS A 172 -15.72 -8.32 -1.66
CA CYS A 172 -16.08 -8.29 -3.07
C CYS A 172 -17.59 -8.08 -3.23
N ILE A 173 -17.98 -7.00 -3.92
CA ILE A 173 -19.36 -6.67 -4.25
C ILE A 173 -19.54 -6.82 -5.76
N ASN A 174 -20.55 -7.60 -6.14
CA ASN A 174 -20.99 -7.73 -7.53
C ASN A 174 -22.40 -7.15 -7.68
N ILE A 175 -22.53 -6.22 -8.61
CA ILE A 175 -23.81 -5.66 -9.04
C ILE A 175 -24.21 -6.33 -10.34
N HIS A 176 -25.33 -7.04 -10.32
CA HIS A 176 -25.93 -7.62 -11.51
C HIS A 176 -27.02 -6.69 -12.04
N LEU A 177 -26.85 -6.23 -13.28
CA LEU A 177 -27.88 -5.51 -14.02
C LEU A 177 -28.56 -6.50 -14.97
N ILE A 178 -29.82 -6.78 -14.70
CA ILE A 178 -30.65 -7.66 -15.54
C ILE A 178 -31.57 -6.77 -16.38
N ARG A 179 -31.46 -6.92 -17.70
CA ARG A 179 -32.32 -6.26 -18.66
C ARG A 179 -33.40 -7.26 -19.08
N ASN A 180 -34.63 -7.05 -18.60
CA ASN A 180 -35.82 -7.70 -19.14
C ASN A 180 -36.30 -6.95 -20.38
#